data_AF-A0A950HJ12-F1
#
_entry.id   AF-A0A950HJ12-F1
#
_cell.length_a   1.000
_cell.length_b   1.000
_cell.length_c   1.000
_cell.angle_alpha   90.00
_cell.angle_beta   90.00
_cell.angle_gamma   90.00
#
_symmetry.space_group_name_H-M   'P 1'
#
loop_
_entity.id
_entity.type
_entity.pdbx_description
1 polymer ?
#
loop_
_entity_poly.entity_id
_entity_poly.type
_entity_poly.pdbx_seq_one_letter_code
_entity_poly.pdbx_strand_id
1 'polypeptide(L)'
;MTADTTGASRGVAPPGSSAVLDEAHLGDIQGAMGTIRHGDEGARTGLSVRLKTLLAIVGPGLIVMVGDNDAGAFGTYTQAGQNYGTRLLWTLLLLVPVLYVNQEMVLRLGAVTGVGHARLILERFGRFWGAFSVIDLFLLNALTIVTEFIGISLGLSYLGLPRVPGVLIAAVVVIAAASTGSFRRFERVCLVLVVGSLLLVPILVMAHPPLSGVVHDFVVPGMPAGAELSTVMLLIIAIVGTTIAPWQLFFQQSYVI
;
A
#
# COMPACT_ATOMS: atom_id res chain seq x y z
N MET A 1 40.18 -65.38 9.30
CA MET A 1 39.17 -65.16 8.25
C MET A 1 37.82 -65.18 8.93
N THR A 2 37.38 -64.03 9.42
CA THR A 2 36.14 -63.83 10.18
C THR A 2 35.53 -62.53 9.68
N ALA A 3 34.29 -62.62 9.22
CA ALA A 3 33.51 -61.53 8.65
C ALA A 3 33.19 -60.47 9.71
N ASP A 4 33.17 -59.19 9.31
CA ASP A 4 32.50 -58.16 10.07
C ASP A 4 31.53 -57.39 9.17
N THR A 5 30.32 -57.25 9.69
CA THR A 5 29.09 -56.88 9.01
C THR A 5 28.76 -55.43 9.24
N THR A 6 28.50 -54.70 8.15
CA THR A 6 27.49 -53.63 8.00
C THR A 6 27.21 -52.70 9.19
N GLY A 7 27.68 -51.46 9.08
CA GLY A 7 27.19 -50.31 9.84
C GLY A 7 27.12 -49.05 8.99
N ALA A 8 26.24 -49.04 7.97
CA ALA A 8 25.95 -47.82 7.21
C ALA A 8 25.15 -46.86 8.09
N SER A 9 25.82 -45.84 8.63
CA SER A 9 25.16 -44.71 9.29
C SER A 9 24.35 -43.94 8.24
N ARG A 10 23.03 -44.11 8.28
CA ARG A 10 22.09 -43.27 7.54
C ARG A 10 22.26 -41.84 8.04
N GLY A 11 22.88 -40.99 7.22
CA GLY A 11 22.89 -39.55 7.43
C GLY A 11 21.46 -39.05 7.53
N VAL A 12 21.11 -38.52 8.69
CA VAL A 12 19.86 -37.80 8.92
C VAL A 12 19.89 -36.57 8.01
N ALA A 13 18.98 -36.52 7.03
CA ALA A 13 18.78 -35.34 6.21
C ALA A 13 18.43 -34.15 7.13
N PRO A 14 19.03 -32.96 6.94
CA PRO A 14 18.71 -31.81 7.77
C PRO A 14 17.22 -31.46 7.60
N PRO A 15 16.51 -31.14 8.70
CA PRO A 15 15.13 -30.72 8.63
C PRO A 15 15.00 -29.49 7.73
N GLY A 16 13.92 -29.47 6.94
CA GLY A 16 13.70 -28.58 5.82
C GLY A 16 14.06 -27.11 6.09
N SER A 17 14.78 -26.55 5.12
CA SER A 17 14.99 -25.13 4.88
C SER A 17 13.76 -24.29 5.27
N SER A 18 13.73 -23.78 6.51
CA SER A 18 12.83 -22.69 6.88
C SER A 18 13.44 -21.39 6.37
N ALA A 19 12.76 -20.78 5.39
CA ALA A 19 13.01 -19.44 4.83
C ALA A 19 14.50 -19.11 4.65
N VAL A 20 15.08 -19.55 3.54
CA VAL A 20 16.31 -18.94 3.03
C VAL A 20 15.99 -17.46 2.86
N LEU A 21 16.58 -16.61 3.72
CA LEU A 21 16.63 -15.15 3.53
C LEU A 21 16.96 -14.91 2.05
N ASP A 22 16.24 -14.03 1.36
CA ASP A 22 16.71 -13.64 0.04
C ASP A 22 18.12 -13.08 0.19
N GLU A 23 19.12 -13.80 -0.32
CA GLU A 23 20.54 -13.36 -0.30
C GLU A 23 20.72 -11.99 -0.97
N ALA A 24 19.69 -11.52 -1.67
CA ALA A 24 19.61 -10.22 -2.32
C ALA A 24 19.54 -9.01 -1.37
N HIS A 25 19.35 -9.15 -0.05
CA HIS A 25 19.27 -8.00 0.87
C HIS A 25 19.90 -8.15 2.27
N LEU A 26 21.03 -8.84 2.38
CA LEU A 26 21.88 -8.76 3.58
C LEU A 26 22.69 -7.43 3.61
N GLY A 27 22.01 -6.27 3.66
CA GLY A 27 22.65 -4.95 3.57
C GLY A 27 21.91 -3.82 4.29
N ASP A 28 22.43 -2.59 4.15
CA ASP A 28 21.83 -1.38 4.73
C ASP A 28 20.45 -1.07 4.12
N ILE A 29 19.44 -0.75 4.93
CA ILE A 29 18.14 -0.27 4.45
C ILE A 29 18.31 1.14 3.91
N GLN A 30 18.12 1.35 2.61
CA GLN A 30 18.36 2.65 1.95
C GLN A 30 17.05 3.32 1.52
N GLY A 31 16.52 4.19 2.37
CA GLY A 31 15.37 5.05 2.04
C GLY A 31 15.74 6.44 1.51
N ALA A 32 14.76 7.17 0.98
CA ALA A 32 14.89 8.55 0.52
C ALA A 32 15.21 9.52 1.65
N MET A 33 14.74 9.20 2.87
CA MET A 33 14.92 10.02 4.07
C MET A 33 16.12 9.59 4.93
N GLY A 34 16.83 8.52 4.55
CA GLY A 34 18.03 8.08 5.26
C GLY A 34 18.45 6.64 4.95
N THR A 35 19.64 6.26 5.40
CA THR A 35 20.14 4.88 5.33
C THR A 35 20.27 4.33 6.76
N ILE A 36 19.70 3.15 7.03
CA ILE A 36 19.86 2.44 8.29
C ILE A 36 20.86 1.32 8.03
N ARG A 37 22.03 1.40 8.67
CA ARG A 37 23.07 0.39 8.47
C ARG A 37 22.74 -0.89 9.23
N HIS A 38 23.08 -2.02 8.64
CA HIS A 38 22.96 -3.30 9.32
C HIS A 38 23.94 -3.33 10.51
N GLY A 39 23.42 -3.47 11.74
CA GLY A 39 24.23 -3.43 12.98
C GLY A 39 24.41 -2.05 13.63
N ASP A 40 23.61 -1.04 13.25
CA ASP A 40 23.63 0.28 13.91
C ASP A 40 22.85 0.26 15.25
N GLU A 41 23.44 -0.40 16.25
CA GLU A 41 22.91 -0.50 17.63
C GLU A 41 23.22 0.75 18.49
N GLY A 42 23.81 1.80 17.89
CA GLY A 42 24.24 3.00 18.59
C GLY A 42 23.07 3.79 19.17
N ALA A 43 23.18 4.20 20.45
CA ALA A 43 22.19 5.04 21.10
C ALA A 43 22.07 6.41 20.39
N ARG A 44 21.03 6.59 19.57
CA ARG A 44 20.71 7.86 18.89
C ARG A 44 20.10 8.84 19.90
N THR A 45 20.92 9.63 20.58
CA THR A 45 20.49 10.54 21.67
C THR A 45 19.97 11.89 21.19
N GLY A 46 20.31 12.32 19.97
CA GLY A 46 19.85 13.59 19.39
C GLY A 46 18.44 13.53 18.80
N LEU A 47 17.58 14.48 19.17
CA LEU A 47 16.20 14.63 18.66
C LEU A 47 16.15 14.68 17.12
N SER A 48 17.10 15.38 16.50
CA SER A 48 17.24 15.45 15.02
C SER A 48 17.61 14.10 14.39
N VAL A 49 18.42 13.29 15.07
CA VAL A 49 18.80 11.95 14.59
C VAL A 49 17.62 11.00 14.71
N ARG A 50 16.89 11.05 15.84
CA ARG A 50 15.65 10.29 16.04
C ARG A 50 14.59 10.63 15.01
N LEU A 51 14.39 11.91 14.71
CA LEU A 51 13.42 12.35 13.70
C LEU A 51 13.80 11.88 12.29
N LYS A 52 15.08 12.00 11.90
CA LYS A 52 15.56 11.46 10.61
C LYS A 52 15.41 9.95 10.51
N THR A 53 15.64 9.24 11.62
CA THR A 53 15.43 7.79 11.71
C THR A 53 13.96 7.44 11.53
N LEU A 54 13.08 8.14 12.25
CA LEU A 54 11.63 7.99 12.15
C LEU A 54 11.17 8.23 10.72
N LEU A 55 11.61 9.32 10.08
CA LEU A 55 11.25 9.64 8.69
C LEU A 55 11.74 8.58 7.70
N ALA A 56 12.93 8.00 7.92
CA ALA A 56 13.44 6.89 7.11
C ALA A 56 12.62 5.61 7.26
N ILE A 57 12.06 5.35 8.45
CA ILE A 57 11.23 4.16 8.71
C ILE A 57 9.79 4.38 8.24
N VAL A 58 9.25 5.59 8.42
CA VAL A 58 7.85 5.94 8.15
C VAL A 58 7.59 6.19 6.65
N GLY A 59 8.60 6.60 5.89
CA GLY A 59 8.50 6.91 4.45
C GLY A 59 7.78 5.83 3.63
N PRO A 60 8.23 4.56 3.66
CA PRO A 60 7.57 3.45 2.97
C PRO A 60 6.10 3.27 3.34
N GLY A 61 5.80 3.29 4.64
CA GLY A 61 4.43 3.16 5.14
C GLY A 61 3.53 4.31 4.66
N LEU A 62 4.03 5.54 4.66
CA LEU A 62 3.29 6.69 4.14
C LEU A 62 3.00 6.56 2.64
N ILE A 63 3.97 6.09 1.85
CA ILE A 63 3.78 5.88 0.41
C ILE A 63 2.68 4.86 0.15
N VAL A 64 2.67 3.75 0.89
CA VAL A 64 1.62 2.73 0.78
C VAL A 64 0.26 3.32 1.16
N MET A 65 0.16 3.98 2.32
CA MET A 65 -1.13 4.51 2.81
C MET A 65 -1.70 5.57 1.89
N VAL A 66 -0.87 6.47 1.34
CA VAL A 66 -1.37 7.50 0.42
C VAL A 66 -1.62 6.92 -0.97
N GLY A 67 -0.80 5.96 -1.42
CA GLY A 67 -1.03 5.26 -2.69
C GLY A 67 -2.34 4.47 -2.71
N ASP A 68 -2.85 4.06 -1.55
CA ASP A 68 -4.16 3.41 -1.42
C ASP A 68 -5.34 4.38 -1.70
N ASN A 69 -5.09 5.69 -1.66
CA ASN A 69 -6.06 6.73 -2.04
C ASN A 69 -5.95 7.05 -3.54
N ASP A 70 -6.01 6.02 -4.36
CA ASP A 70 -5.93 6.10 -5.82
C ASP A 70 -7.17 6.79 -6.42
N ALA A 71 -7.14 7.10 -7.72
CA ALA A 71 -8.25 7.77 -8.40
C ALA A 71 -9.57 6.97 -8.33
N GLY A 72 -9.48 5.63 -8.24
CA GLY A 72 -10.63 4.74 -8.06
C GLY A 72 -11.30 4.95 -6.71
N ALA A 73 -10.53 4.83 -5.63
CA ALA A 73 -10.98 5.06 -4.26
C ALA A 73 -11.52 6.50 -4.09
N PHE A 74 -10.78 7.49 -4.60
CA PHE A 74 -11.22 8.90 -4.58
C PHE A 74 -12.57 9.09 -5.29
N GLY A 75 -12.79 8.41 -6.41
CA GLY A 75 -14.06 8.42 -7.13
C GLY A 75 -15.21 7.81 -6.30
N THR A 76 -14.97 6.67 -5.63
CA THR A 76 -15.96 6.03 -4.76
C THR A 76 -16.34 6.93 -3.57
N TYR A 77 -15.36 7.54 -2.91
CA TYR A 77 -15.61 8.44 -1.78
C TYR A 77 -16.32 9.73 -2.23
N THR A 78 -15.95 10.26 -3.40
CA THR A 78 -16.61 11.43 -3.99
C THR A 78 -18.08 11.11 -4.32
N GLN A 79 -18.35 9.94 -4.89
CA GLN A 79 -19.72 9.49 -5.18
C GLN A 79 -20.54 9.34 -3.89
N ALA A 80 -19.95 8.78 -2.83
CA ALA A 80 -20.60 8.67 -1.52
C ALA A 80 -20.92 10.05 -0.92
N GLY A 81 -19.97 10.97 -0.96
CA GLY A 81 -20.17 12.35 -0.50
C GLY A 81 -21.23 13.10 -1.32
N GLN A 82 -21.23 12.95 -2.64
CA GLN A 82 -22.21 13.61 -3.51
C GLN A 82 -23.64 13.08 -3.31
N ASN A 83 -23.81 11.76 -3.21
CA ASN A 83 -25.13 11.15 -3.14
C ASN A 83 -25.73 11.17 -1.73
N TYR A 84 -24.88 11.03 -0.70
CA TYR A 84 -25.32 10.79 0.68
C TYR A 84 -24.69 11.71 1.73
N GLY A 85 -23.86 12.68 1.30
CA GLY A 85 -23.17 13.58 2.20
C GLY A 85 -22.22 12.85 3.14
N THR A 86 -22.21 13.26 4.41
CA THR A 86 -21.33 12.73 5.46
C THR A 86 -21.85 11.44 6.10
N ARG A 87 -23.07 10.99 5.77
CA ARG A 87 -23.76 9.90 6.48
C ARG A 87 -23.06 8.55 6.42
N LEU A 88 -22.19 8.32 5.43
CA LEU A 88 -21.44 7.07 5.28
C LEU A 88 -20.05 7.12 5.90
N LEU A 89 -19.66 8.22 6.56
CA LEU A 89 -18.32 8.39 7.13
C LEU A 89 -17.99 7.36 8.22
N TRP A 90 -18.97 6.92 9.01
CA TRP A 90 -18.79 5.85 9.99
C TRP A 90 -18.25 4.54 9.40
N THR A 91 -18.49 4.29 8.11
CA THR A 91 -17.94 3.09 7.45
C THR A 91 -16.42 3.13 7.40
N LEU A 92 -15.82 4.31 7.18
CA LEU A 92 -14.38 4.51 7.21
C LEU A 92 -13.83 4.26 8.61
N LEU A 93 -14.53 4.70 9.67
CA LEU A 93 -14.13 4.44 11.05
C LEU A 93 -14.05 2.94 11.35
N LEU A 94 -14.99 2.14 10.84
CA LEU A 94 -14.96 0.68 11.01
C LEU A 94 -13.84 0.00 10.22
N LEU A 95 -13.39 0.63 9.13
CA LEU A 95 -12.32 0.13 8.30
C LEU A 95 -10.93 0.37 8.90
N VAL A 96 -10.76 1.38 9.77
CA VAL A 96 -9.50 1.68 10.47
C VAL A 96 -8.88 0.46 11.17
N PRO A 97 -9.59 -0.28 12.07
CA PRO A 97 -8.99 -1.44 12.73
C PRO A 97 -8.66 -2.57 11.75
N VAL A 98 -9.48 -2.76 10.71
CA VAL A 98 -9.26 -3.79 9.68
C VAL A 98 -7.97 -3.48 8.90
N LEU A 99 -7.83 -2.22 8.46
CA LEU A 99 -6.64 -1.74 7.78
C LEU A 99 -5.42 -1.87 8.69
N TYR A 100 -5.49 -1.41 9.93
CA TYR A 100 -4.38 -1.48 10.88
C TYR A 100 -3.88 -2.91 11.08
N VAL A 101 -4.79 -3.86 11.35
CA VAL A 101 -4.43 -5.27 11.55
C VAL A 101 -3.81 -5.84 10.28
N ASN A 102 -4.37 -5.54 9.11
CA ASN A 102 -3.83 -6.03 7.84
C ASN A 102 -2.41 -5.51 7.58
N GLN A 103 -2.19 -4.19 7.70
CA GLN A 103 -0.86 -3.61 7.47
C GLN A 103 0.18 -4.07 8.49
N GLU A 104 -0.21 -4.19 9.75
CA GLU A 104 0.68 -4.66 10.81
C GLU A 104 1.09 -6.12 10.59
N MET A 105 0.15 -6.99 10.21
CA MET A 105 0.46 -8.39 9.91
C MET A 105 1.38 -8.55 8.71
N VAL A 106 1.17 -7.78 7.64
CA VAL A 106 2.06 -7.79 6.45
C VAL A 106 3.46 -7.36 6.83
N LEU A 107 3.58 -6.27 7.60
CA LEU A 107 4.87 -5.77 8.09
C LEU A 107 5.57 -6.81 8.95
N ARG A 108 4.84 -7.40 9.91
CA ARG A 108 5.36 -8.43 10.82
C ARG A 108 5.83 -9.67 10.06
N LEU A 109 5.05 -10.10 9.07
CA LEU A 109 5.40 -11.24 8.22
C LEU A 109 6.69 -10.95 7.45
N GLY A 110 6.79 -9.80 6.77
CA GLY A 110 7.98 -9.40 6.03
C GLY A 110 9.24 -9.30 6.90
N ALA A 111 9.11 -8.68 8.09
CA ALA A 111 10.21 -8.49 9.02
C ALA A 111 10.74 -9.82 9.60
N VAL A 112 9.86 -10.82 9.79
CA VAL A 112 10.23 -12.12 10.36
C VAL A 112 10.74 -13.07 9.28
N THR A 113 10.12 -13.11 8.10
CA THR A 113 10.48 -14.07 7.06
C THR A 113 11.68 -13.63 6.23
N GLY A 114 11.87 -12.33 6.00
CA GLY A 114 12.91 -11.84 5.08
C GLY A 114 12.70 -12.30 3.63
N VAL A 115 11.46 -12.65 3.26
CA VAL A 115 11.10 -13.21 1.94
C VAL A 115 9.80 -12.58 1.45
N GLY A 116 9.76 -12.18 0.17
CA GLY A 116 8.64 -11.44 -0.41
C GLY A 116 7.31 -12.20 -0.42
N HIS A 117 6.20 -11.47 -0.42
CA HIS A 117 4.85 -12.02 -0.26
C HIS A 117 4.50 -13.10 -1.31
N ALA A 118 4.86 -12.86 -2.58
CA ALA A 118 4.63 -13.80 -3.68
C ALA A 118 5.31 -15.16 -3.45
N ARG A 119 6.55 -15.12 -2.94
CA ARG A 119 7.33 -16.33 -2.68
C ARG A 119 6.78 -17.10 -1.48
N LEU A 120 6.31 -16.42 -0.44
CA LEU A 120 5.62 -17.06 0.68
C LEU A 120 4.35 -17.79 0.23
N ILE A 121 3.55 -17.18 -0.67
CA ILE A 121 2.35 -17.84 -1.21
C ILE A 121 2.74 -19.08 -2.01
N LEU A 122 3.75 -18.97 -2.88
CA LEU A 122 4.23 -20.09 -3.69
C LEU A 122 4.77 -21.24 -2.83
N GLU A 123 5.54 -20.95 -1.79
CA GLU A 123 6.13 -21.96 -0.90
C GLU A 123 5.08 -22.62 0.00
N ARG A 124 4.10 -21.86 0.50
CA ARG A 124 3.10 -22.38 1.44
C ARG A 124 1.90 -23.04 0.78
N PHE A 125 1.41 -22.48 -0.32
CA PHE A 125 0.17 -22.90 -0.99
C PHE A 125 0.43 -23.54 -2.36
N GLY A 126 1.67 -23.55 -2.83
CA GLY A 126 2.07 -24.18 -4.08
C GLY A 126 1.88 -23.29 -5.32
N ARG A 127 2.26 -23.86 -6.47
CA ARG A 127 2.39 -23.15 -7.75
C ARG A 127 1.07 -22.56 -8.27
N PHE A 128 -0.04 -23.24 -8.03
CA PHE A 128 -1.36 -22.79 -8.49
C PHE A 128 -1.76 -21.48 -7.83
N TRP A 129 -1.74 -21.43 -6.49
CA TRP A 129 -2.14 -20.24 -5.74
C TRP A 129 -1.17 -19.08 -5.89
N GLY A 130 0.13 -19.35 -6.02
CA GLY A 130 1.09 -18.30 -6.34
C GLY A 130 0.92 -17.73 -7.75
N ALA A 131 0.64 -18.57 -8.75
CA ALA A 131 0.34 -18.08 -10.10
C ALA A 131 -0.96 -17.27 -10.13
N PHE A 132 -2.02 -17.75 -9.47
CA PHE A 132 -3.28 -17.01 -9.32
C PHE A 132 -3.04 -15.62 -8.72
N SER A 133 -2.29 -15.55 -7.63
CA SER A 133 -2.00 -14.29 -6.94
C SER A 133 -1.18 -13.31 -7.79
N VAL A 134 -0.19 -13.79 -8.56
CA VAL A 134 0.60 -12.94 -9.46
C VAL A 134 -0.23 -12.43 -10.64
N ILE A 135 -1.10 -13.27 -11.20
CA ILE A 135 -1.99 -12.89 -12.31
C ILE A 135 -3.02 -11.86 -11.82
N ASP A 136 -3.64 -12.10 -10.66
CA ASP A 136 -4.58 -11.17 -10.03
C ASP A 136 -3.90 -9.82 -9.76
N LEU A 137 -2.72 -9.83 -9.15
CA LEU A 137 -1.92 -8.64 -8.91
C LEU A 137 -1.62 -7.87 -10.20
N PHE A 138 -1.24 -8.56 -11.28
CA PHE A 138 -0.98 -7.91 -12.56
C PHE A 138 -2.23 -7.27 -13.16
N LEU A 139 -3.36 -7.99 -13.14
CA LEU A 139 -4.63 -7.53 -13.70
C LEU A 139 -5.20 -6.35 -12.92
N LEU A 140 -5.19 -6.42 -11.59
CA LEU A 140 -5.66 -5.32 -10.73
C LEU A 140 -4.78 -4.08 -10.87
N ASN A 141 -3.46 -4.22 -10.93
CA ASN A 141 -2.57 -3.07 -11.18
C ASN A 141 -2.81 -2.45 -12.55
N ALA A 142 -3.09 -3.25 -13.59
CA ALA A 142 -3.45 -2.71 -14.91
C ALA A 142 -4.75 -1.91 -14.86
N LEU A 143 -5.76 -2.39 -14.12
CA LEU A 143 -7.01 -1.67 -13.89
C LEU A 143 -6.80 -0.39 -13.09
N THR A 144 -5.97 -0.41 -12.04
CA THR A 144 -5.58 0.78 -11.27
C THR A 144 -4.89 1.81 -12.16
N ILE A 145 -3.98 1.40 -13.05
CA ILE A 145 -3.37 2.34 -14.00
C ILE A 145 -4.44 2.98 -14.89
N VAL A 146 -5.42 2.20 -15.37
CA VAL A 146 -6.53 2.74 -16.17
C VAL A 146 -7.34 3.77 -15.36
N THR A 147 -7.69 3.49 -14.10
CA THR A 147 -8.43 4.44 -13.26
C THR A 147 -7.64 5.70 -12.98
N GLU A 148 -6.32 5.60 -12.76
CA GLU A 148 -5.42 6.76 -12.62
C GLU A 148 -5.44 7.66 -13.86
N PHE A 149 -5.33 7.08 -15.06
CA PHE A 149 -5.39 7.87 -16.30
C PHE A 149 -6.78 8.48 -16.55
N ILE A 150 -7.85 7.83 -16.11
CA ILE A 150 -9.20 8.42 -16.10
C ILE A 150 -9.22 9.63 -15.16
N GLY A 151 -8.68 9.50 -13.94
CA GLY A 151 -8.57 10.60 -12.98
C GLY A 151 -7.81 11.81 -13.54
N ILE A 152 -6.68 11.58 -14.18
CA ILE A 152 -5.88 12.62 -14.84
C ILE A 152 -6.69 13.31 -15.95
N SER A 153 -7.37 12.54 -16.80
CA SER A 153 -8.21 13.07 -17.88
C SER A 153 -9.37 13.93 -17.35
N LEU A 154 -10.03 13.50 -16.28
CA LEU A 154 -11.09 14.26 -15.61
C LEU A 154 -10.55 15.55 -14.98
N GLY A 155 -9.41 15.48 -14.29
CA GLY A 155 -8.74 16.64 -13.72
C GLY A 155 -8.35 17.69 -14.77
N LEU A 156 -7.76 17.26 -15.89
CA LEU A 156 -7.43 18.13 -17.01
C LEU A 156 -8.68 18.79 -17.62
N SER A 157 -9.77 18.03 -17.74
CA SER A 157 -11.05 18.54 -18.24
C SER A 157 -11.60 19.64 -17.35
N TYR A 158 -11.54 19.45 -16.04
CA TYR A 158 -12.00 20.43 -15.07
C TYR A 158 -11.18 21.73 -15.12
N LEU A 159 -9.88 21.63 -15.41
CA LEU A 159 -8.99 22.77 -15.60
C LEU A 159 -9.13 23.46 -16.98
N GLY A 160 -9.98 22.93 -17.87
CA GLY A 160 -10.12 23.45 -19.24
C GLY A 160 -8.92 23.14 -20.15
N LEU A 161 -8.08 22.17 -19.78
CA LEU A 161 -6.89 21.77 -20.53
C LEU A 161 -7.20 20.64 -21.54
N PRO A 162 -6.46 20.55 -22.64
CA PRO A 162 -6.65 19.50 -23.63
C PRO A 162 -6.27 18.11 -23.08
N ARG A 163 -7.23 17.16 -23.10
CA ARG A 163 -7.10 15.83 -22.50
C ARG A 163 -5.96 14.99 -23.10
N VAL A 164 -5.96 14.85 -24.43
CA VAL A 164 -5.02 13.97 -25.15
C VAL A 164 -3.55 14.32 -24.89
N PRO A 165 -3.08 15.56 -25.09
CA PRO A 165 -1.69 15.90 -24.81
C PRO A 165 -1.37 15.81 -23.32
N GLY A 166 -2.29 16.18 -22.42
CA GLY A 166 -2.05 16.07 -20.99
C GLY A 166 -1.88 14.63 -20.50
N VAL A 167 -2.70 13.69 -21.01
CA VAL A 167 -2.57 12.25 -20.72
C VAL A 167 -1.25 11.68 -21.26
N LEU A 168 -0.84 12.07 -22.48
CA LEU A 168 0.44 11.64 -23.05
C LEU A 168 1.64 12.15 -22.23
N ILE A 169 1.60 13.43 -21.81
CA ILE A 169 2.64 14.01 -20.94
C ILE A 169 2.69 13.26 -19.61
N ALA A 170 1.54 13.00 -18.99
CA ALA A 170 1.47 12.24 -17.75
C ALA A 170 2.06 10.83 -17.91
N ALA A 171 1.76 10.14 -19.01
CA ALA A 171 2.33 8.83 -19.31
C ALA A 171 3.86 8.88 -19.41
N VAL A 172 4.41 9.87 -20.12
CA VAL A 172 5.86 10.06 -20.22
C VAL A 172 6.48 10.33 -18.85
N VAL A 173 5.86 11.18 -18.03
CA VAL A 173 6.35 11.50 -16.68
C VAL A 173 6.33 10.26 -15.78
N VAL A 174 5.25 9.48 -15.78
CA VAL A 174 5.13 8.26 -14.98
C VAL A 174 6.14 7.21 -15.43
N ILE A 175 6.29 6.98 -16.74
CA ILE A 175 7.29 6.04 -17.29
C ILE A 175 8.69 6.49 -16.93
N ALA A 176 9.01 7.79 -17.06
CA ALA A 176 10.32 8.33 -16.69
C ALA A 176 10.61 8.16 -15.19
N ALA A 177 9.64 8.44 -14.33
CA ALA A 177 9.75 8.25 -12.88
C ALA A 177 9.92 6.77 -12.50
N ALA A 178 9.21 5.85 -13.14
CA ALA A 178 9.36 4.41 -12.94
C ALA A 178 10.71 3.88 -13.47
N SER A 179 11.23 4.44 -14.56
CA SER A 179 12.46 3.98 -15.22
C SER A 179 13.76 4.46 -14.54
N THR A 180 13.66 5.22 -13.44
CA THR A 180 14.84 5.89 -12.84
C THR A 180 15.87 4.92 -12.22
N GLY A 181 15.54 3.62 -12.10
CA GLY A 181 16.43 2.53 -11.66
C GLY A 181 16.98 2.64 -10.23
N SER A 182 16.71 3.74 -9.52
CA SER A 182 17.18 4.01 -8.17
C SER A 182 16.00 4.16 -7.23
N PHE A 183 15.92 3.25 -6.25
CA PHE A 183 14.89 3.23 -5.23
C PHE A 183 14.75 4.54 -4.47
N ARG A 184 15.89 5.16 -4.10
CA ARG A 184 15.90 6.47 -3.40
C ARG A 184 15.26 7.59 -4.21
N ARG A 185 15.39 7.57 -5.54
CA ARG A 185 14.78 8.58 -6.42
C ARG A 185 13.28 8.33 -6.54
N PHE A 186 12.89 7.06 -6.73
CA PHE A 186 11.49 6.65 -6.76
C PHE A 186 10.75 7.05 -5.48
N GLU A 187 11.29 6.67 -4.32
CA GLU A 187 10.69 7.00 -3.03
C GLU A 187 10.59 8.52 -2.82
N ARG A 188 11.59 9.31 -3.24
CA ARG A 188 11.51 10.78 -3.18
C ARG A 188 10.40 11.35 -4.06
N VAL A 189 10.21 10.81 -5.27
CA VAL A 189 9.10 11.22 -6.14
C VAL A 189 7.76 10.88 -5.49
N CYS A 190 7.62 9.67 -4.93
CA CYS A 190 6.42 9.29 -4.18
C CYS A 190 6.16 10.22 -2.99
N LEU A 191 7.16 10.56 -2.20
CA LEU A 191 7.02 11.49 -1.08
C LEU A 191 6.59 12.89 -1.53
N VAL A 192 7.02 13.36 -2.69
CA VAL A 192 6.52 14.63 -3.27
C VAL A 192 5.03 14.52 -3.60
N LEU A 193 4.58 13.40 -4.15
CA LEU A 193 3.15 13.15 -4.40
C LEU A 193 2.36 13.04 -3.10
N VAL A 194 2.93 12.41 -2.06
CA VAL A 194 2.34 12.38 -0.70
C VAL A 194 2.17 13.78 -0.14
N VAL A 195 3.18 14.64 -0.27
CA VAL A 195 3.03 16.05 0.14
C VAL A 195 1.99 16.76 -0.73
N GLY A 196 1.92 16.43 -2.03
CA GLY A 196 0.91 16.94 -2.94
C GLY A 196 -0.52 16.59 -2.53
N SER A 197 -0.78 15.40 -1.97
CA SER A 197 -2.13 15.03 -1.51
C SER A 197 -2.61 15.88 -0.33
N LEU A 198 -1.69 16.53 0.42
CA LEU A 198 -2.04 17.50 1.46
C LEU A 198 -2.74 18.76 0.91
N LEU A 199 -2.75 18.98 -0.41
CA LEU A 199 -3.58 20.02 -1.05
C LEU A 199 -5.09 19.80 -0.82
N LEU A 200 -5.52 18.61 -0.41
CA LEU A 200 -6.90 18.38 0.03
C LEU A 200 -7.26 19.15 1.32
N VAL A 201 -6.28 19.45 2.19
CA VAL A 201 -6.52 20.20 3.44
C VAL A 201 -7.03 21.62 3.18
N PRO A 202 -6.38 22.47 2.37
CA PRO A 202 -6.92 23.80 2.06
C PRO A 202 -8.26 23.71 1.31
N ILE A 203 -8.48 22.71 0.45
CA ILE A 203 -9.77 22.49 -0.22
C ILE A 203 -10.87 22.22 0.80
N LEU A 204 -10.61 21.38 1.80
CA LEU A 204 -11.53 21.10 2.90
C LEU A 204 -11.88 22.37 3.68
N VAL A 205 -10.89 23.22 3.97
CA VAL A 205 -11.10 24.49 4.67
C VAL A 205 -11.96 25.44 3.84
N MET A 206 -11.71 25.55 2.53
CA MET A 206 -12.49 26.38 1.60
C MET A 206 -13.92 25.88 1.40
N ALA A 207 -14.15 24.56 1.52
CA ALA A 207 -15.48 23.96 1.39
C ALA A 207 -16.41 24.28 2.58
N HIS A 208 -15.88 24.80 3.69
CA HIS A 208 -16.61 25.13 4.92
C HIS A 208 -17.65 24.05 5.35
N PRO A 209 -17.25 22.77 5.49
CA PRO A 209 -18.19 21.73 5.87
C PRO A 209 -18.68 21.95 7.31
N PRO A 210 -19.94 21.57 7.62
CA PRO A 210 -20.46 21.63 8.97
C PRO A 210 -19.75 20.58 9.85
N LEU A 211 -18.66 21.00 10.51
CA LEU A 211 -17.77 20.10 11.27
C LEU A 211 -18.51 19.29 12.34
N SER A 212 -19.52 19.87 12.98
CA SER A 212 -20.34 19.16 13.96
C SER A 212 -21.07 17.96 13.35
N GLY A 213 -21.65 18.13 12.14
CA GLY A 213 -22.31 17.06 11.40
C GLY A 213 -21.33 16.01 10.90
N VAL A 214 -20.16 16.43 10.40
CA VAL A 214 -19.08 15.53 9.97
C VAL A 214 -18.63 14.62 11.11
N VAL A 215 -18.35 15.20 12.28
CA VAL A 215 -17.90 14.44 13.46
C VAL A 215 -19.00 13.51 13.97
N HIS A 216 -20.26 13.98 14.00
CA HIS A 216 -21.39 13.15 14.39
C HIS A 216 -21.53 11.93 13.46
N ASP A 217 -21.56 12.14 12.14
CA ASP A 217 -21.75 11.07 11.15
C ASP A 217 -20.52 10.17 10.98
N PHE A 218 -19.34 10.61 11.43
CA PHE A 218 -18.13 9.79 11.50
C PHE A 218 -18.19 8.77 12.65
N VAL A 219 -18.82 9.12 13.78
CA VAL A 219 -18.85 8.26 14.98
C VAL A 219 -20.16 7.50 15.10
N VAL A 220 -21.28 8.10 14.68
CA VAL A 220 -22.62 7.53 14.82
C VAL A 220 -23.04 6.91 13.49
N PRO A 221 -23.27 5.58 13.44
CA PRO A 221 -23.78 4.93 12.24
C PRO A 221 -25.15 5.49 11.84
N GLY A 222 -25.21 6.09 10.66
CA GLY A 222 -26.43 6.63 10.07
C GLY A 222 -26.64 6.07 8.68
N MET A 223 -27.90 5.74 8.36
CA MET A 223 -28.28 5.39 6.99
C MET A 223 -29.02 6.57 6.34
N PRO A 224 -28.81 6.85 5.05
CA PRO A 224 -29.50 7.95 4.39
C PRO A 224 -31.01 7.68 4.32
N ALA A 225 -31.80 8.56 4.93
CA ALA A 225 -33.26 8.45 4.90
C ALA A 225 -33.78 8.59 3.44
N GLY A 226 -34.60 7.63 2.99
CA GLY A 226 -35.21 7.64 1.65
C GLY A 226 -34.33 7.13 0.51
N ALA A 227 -33.11 6.66 0.78
CA ALA A 227 -32.26 6.03 -0.22
C ALA A 227 -32.60 4.56 -0.43
N GLU A 228 -32.44 4.06 -1.65
CA GLU A 228 -32.53 2.63 -1.92
C GLU A 228 -31.40 1.88 -1.20
N LEU A 229 -31.79 0.95 -0.32
CA LEU A 229 -30.85 0.18 0.49
C LEU A 229 -29.84 -0.57 -0.38
N SER A 230 -30.27 -1.08 -1.54
CA SER A 230 -29.40 -1.75 -2.52
C SER A 230 -28.24 -0.85 -2.96
N THR A 231 -28.52 0.39 -3.36
CA THR A 231 -27.50 1.33 -3.82
C THR A 231 -26.56 1.73 -2.70
N VAL A 232 -27.10 2.02 -1.51
CA VAL A 232 -26.29 2.35 -0.33
C VAL A 232 -25.37 1.17 0.01
N MET A 233 -25.90 -0.05 0.02
CA MET A 233 -25.10 -1.24 0.33
C MET A 233 -24.02 -1.51 -0.71
N LEU A 234 -24.31 -1.35 -2.01
CA LEU A 234 -23.30 -1.48 -3.06
C LEU A 234 -22.18 -0.46 -2.88
N LEU A 235 -22.52 0.76 -2.47
CA LEU A 235 -21.53 1.80 -2.23
C LEU A 235 -20.70 1.52 -0.98
N ILE A 236 -21.32 1.02 0.09
CA ILE A 236 -20.59 0.56 1.29
C ILE A 236 -19.64 -0.59 0.92
N ILE A 237 -20.10 -1.56 0.14
CA ILE A 237 -19.27 -2.68 -0.35
C ILE A 237 -18.11 -2.15 -1.20
N ALA A 238 -18.34 -1.12 -2.03
CA ALA A 238 -17.27 -0.49 -2.80
C ALA A 238 -16.26 0.24 -1.90
N ILE A 239 -16.70 0.95 -0.85
CA ILE A 239 -15.81 1.59 0.13
C ILE A 239 -14.97 0.55 0.87
N VAL A 240 -15.60 -0.54 1.32
CA VAL A 240 -14.91 -1.66 1.97
C VAL A 240 -13.92 -2.32 1.00
N GLY A 241 -14.33 -2.56 -0.25
CA GLY A 241 -13.50 -3.20 -1.28
C GLY A 241 -12.30 -2.38 -1.72
N THR A 242 -12.38 -1.04 -1.62
CA THR A 242 -11.27 -0.13 -1.95
C THR A 242 -10.27 0.06 -0.81
N THR A 243 -10.52 -0.50 0.38
CA THR A 243 -9.66 -0.30 1.56
C THR A 243 -8.38 -1.15 1.55
N ILE A 244 -8.41 -2.32 0.91
CA ILE A 244 -7.27 -3.24 0.89
C ILE A 244 -7.04 -3.69 -0.55
N ALA A 245 -6.10 -3.05 -1.22
CA ALA A 245 -5.64 -3.43 -2.54
C ALA A 245 -4.54 -4.49 -2.45
N PRO A 246 -4.61 -5.63 -3.17
CA PRO A 246 -3.59 -6.67 -3.06
C PRO A 246 -2.15 -6.18 -3.25
N TRP A 247 -1.93 -5.23 -4.17
CA TRP A 247 -0.59 -4.68 -4.44
C TRP A 247 0.06 -4.03 -3.22
N GLN A 248 -0.72 -3.47 -2.29
CA GLN A 248 -0.21 -2.83 -1.08
C GLN A 248 0.55 -3.84 -0.21
N LEU A 249 0.09 -5.11 -0.17
CA LEU A 249 0.67 -6.17 0.64
C LEU A 249 2.03 -6.58 0.08
N PHE A 250 2.11 -6.76 -1.24
CA PHE A 250 3.37 -7.09 -1.93
C PHE A 250 4.38 -5.96 -1.79
N PHE A 251 3.94 -4.73 -2.06
CA PHE A 251 4.80 -3.57 -2.05
C PHE A 251 5.34 -3.28 -0.65
N GLN A 252 4.48 -3.24 0.38
CA GLN A 252 4.92 -2.99 1.75
C GLN A 252 5.88 -4.06 2.25
N GLN A 253 5.62 -5.34 1.92
CA GLN A 253 6.52 -6.42 2.31
C GLN A 253 7.88 -6.32 1.61
N SER A 254 7.89 -5.98 0.31
CA SER A 254 9.12 -5.75 -0.46
C SER A 254 9.92 -4.51 -0.04
N TYR A 255 9.35 -3.60 0.76
CA TYR A 255 10.09 -2.47 1.34
C TYR A 255 10.83 -2.84 2.63
N VAL A 256 10.38 -3.89 3.31
CA VAL A 256 10.95 -4.35 4.59
C VAL A 256 12.07 -5.36 4.38
N ILE A 257 12.08 -6.03 3.23
CA ILE A 257 13.02 -7.06 2.82
C ILE A 257 13.97 -6.46 1.79
#